data_AF-A0A967LRL4-F1
#
_entry.id   AF-A0A967LRL4-F1
#
_cell.length_a   1.000
_cell.length_b   1.000
_cell.length_c   1.000
_cell.angle_alpha   90.00
_cell.angle_beta   90.00
_cell.angle_gamma   90.00
#
_symmetry.space_group_name_H-M   'P 1'
#
loop_
_entity.id
_entity.type
_entity.pdbx_description
1 polymer ?
#
loop_
_entity_poly.entity_id
_entity_poly.type
_entity_poly.pdbx_seq_one_letter_code
_entity_poly.pdbx_strand_id
1 'polypeptide(L)'
;MLCVEIPCAVGDAIWRADDDGLRALAEDALAATGLPPVRAIEVAVRRLPRVYPIYELGYDLHLAGLDAWAVALPRITTFGRLGLFAHDNTHHAMAMAYAAVDALGPGGFDTTEWHAARRRFAEHVVED
;
A
#
# COMPACT_ATOMS: atom_id res chain seq x y z
N MET A 1 -13.71 15.98 11.82
CA MET A 1 -12.91 14.78 12.07
C MET A 1 -11.49 15.08 11.59
N LEU A 2 -10.48 14.80 12.40
CA LEU A 2 -9.08 14.90 11.99
C LEU A 2 -8.51 13.49 11.90
N CYS A 3 -7.75 13.24 10.84
CA CYS A 3 -6.95 12.03 10.69
C CYS A 3 -5.48 12.44 10.78
N VAL A 4 -4.74 11.79 11.66
CA VAL A 4 -3.30 12.03 11.81
C VAL A 4 -2.60 10.73 11.43
N GLU A 5 -1.71 10.82 10.46
CA GLU A 5 -0.87 9.70 10.03
C GLU A 5 0.49 9.83 10.70
N ILE A 6 0.85 8.84 11.51
CA ILE A 6 2.12 8.81 12.24
C ILE A 6 2.96 7.66 11.68
N PRO A 7 3.94 7.94 10.79
CA PRO A 7 4.81 6.90 10.28
C PRO A 7 5.69 6.36 11.40
N CYS A 8 5.77 5.03 11.51
CA CYS A 8 6.60 4.33 12.48
C CYS A 8 6.97 2.94 11.96
N ALA A 9 8.03 2.35 12.52
CA ALA A 9 8.41 0.97 12.26
C ALA A 9 7.66 0.03 13.21
N VAL A 10 7.26 -1.15 12.70
CA VAL A 10 6.62 -2.17 13.54
C VAL A 10 7.56 -2.54 14.67
N GLY A 11 7.08 -2.37 15.90
CA GLY A 11 7.86 -2.64 17.09
C GLY A 11 8.85 -1.54 17.49
N ASP A 12 8.76 -0.33 16.96
CA ASP A 12 9.46 0.82 17.55
C ASP A 12 8.70 1.40 18.77
N ALA A 13 9.20 2.50 19.33
CA ALA A 13 8.58 3.16 20.47
C ALA A 13 7.19 3.73 20.15
N ILE A 14 6.99 4.28 18.96
CA ILE A 14 5.71 4.87 18.52
C ILE A 14 4.69 3.75 18.30
N TRP A 15 5.08 2.67 17.61
CA TRP A 15 4.22 1.52 17.35
C TRP A 15 3.69 0.87 18.63
N ARG A 16 4.56 0.77 19.64
CA ARG A 16 4.25 0.20 20.96
C ARG A 16 3.56 1.16 21.92
N ALA A 17 3.52 2.45 21.62
CA ALA A 17 2.80 3.42 22.45
C ALA A 17 1.33 3.02 22.54
N ASP A 18 0.71 3.23 23.69
CA ASP A 18 -0.73 3.06 23.86
C ASP A 18 -1.49 4.23 23.21
N ASP A 19 -2.82 4.14 23.21
CA ASP A 19 -3.65 5.09 22.50
C ASP A 19 -3.61 6.49 23.14
N ASP A 20 -3.38 6.59 24.46
CA ASP A 20 -3.20 7.88 25.15
C ASP A 20 -1.84 8.51 24.82
N GLY A 21 -0.77 7.72 24.73
CA GLY A 21 0.54 8.20 24.26
C GLY A 21 0.50 8.71 22.82
N LEU A 22 -0.23 8.01 21.93
CA LEU A 22 -0.43 8.46 20.55
C LEU A 22 -1.34 9.69 20.45
N ARG A 23 -2.35 9.82 21.32
CA ARG A 23 -3.14 11.05 21.44
C ARG A 23 -2.24 12.24 21.79
N ALA A 24 -1.43 12.11 22.85
CA ALA A 24 -0.53 13.19 23.28
C ALA A 24 0.44 13.59 22.17
N LEU A 25 1.05 12.61 21.49
CA LEU A 25 1.93 12.86 20.34
C LEU A 25 1.22 13.64 19.21
N ALA A 26 -0.02 13.27 18.89
CA ALA A 26 -0.81 13.95 17.86
C ALA A 26 -1.21 15.38 18.29
N GLU A 27 -1.60 15.58 19.55
CA GLU A 27 -1.97 16.89 20.09
C GLU A 27 -0.76 17.84 20.12
N ASP A 28 0.41 17.37 20.55
CA ASP A 28 1.66 18.14 20.53
C ASP A 28 2.05 18.54 19.10
N ALA A 29 1.96 17.60 18.15
CA ALA A 29 2.24 17.87 16.74
C ALA A 29 1.26 18.89 16.13
N LEU A 30 -0.03 18.78 16.43
CA LEU A 30 -1.06 19.73 15.99
C LEU A 30 -0.87 21.13 16.60
N ALA A 31 -0.46 21.21 17.87
CA ALA A 31 -0.14 22.49 18.51
C ALA A 31 1.05 23.19 17.83
N ALA A 32 2.02 22.42 17.34
CA ALA A 32 3.19 22.93 16.64
C ALA A 32 2.92 23.42 15.21
N THR A 33 1.79 23.06 14.58
CA THR A 33 1.51 23.44 13.18
C THR A 33 0.92 24.84 13.04
N GLY A 34 0.58 25.52 14.15
CA GLY A 34 -0.12 26.81 14.12
C GLY A 34 -1.58 26.72 13.68
N LEU A 35 -2.13 25.51 13.59
CA LEU A 35 -3.56 25.30 13.35
C LEU A 35 -4.38 25.68 14.60
N PRO A 36 -5.69 25.98 14.44
CA PRO A 36 -6.56 26.23 15.59
C PRO A 36 -6.51 25.09 16.62
N PRO A 37 -6.61 25.39 17.92
CA PRO A 37 -6.60 24.37 18.96
C PRO A 37 -7.69 23.32 18.75
N VAL A 38 -7.29 22.06 18.82
CA VAL A 38 -8.18 20.91 18.68
C VAL A 38 -8.53 20.38 20.08
N ARG A 39 -9.80 20.08 20.31
CA ARG A 39 -10.26 19.33 21.48
C ARG A 39 -10.89 18.04 21.01
N ALA A 40 -10.17 16.93 21.11
CA ALA A 40 -10.70 15.62 20.74
C ALA A 40 -11.79 15.19 21.74
N ILE A 41 -12.97 14.80 21.23
CA ILE A 41 -14.05 14.22 22.04
C ILE A 41 -13.88 12.70 22.11
N GLU A 42 -13.42 12.11 21.01
CA GLU A 42 -13.14 10.68 20.87
C GLU A 42 -11.84 10.52 20.06
N VAL A 43 -11.06 9.49 20.39
CA VAL A 43 -9.86 9.10 19.65
C VAL A 43 -9.94 7.62 19.35
N ALA A 44 -9.69 7.27 18.09
CA ALA A 44 -9.60 5.89 17.64
C ALA A 44 -8.25 5.70 16.96
N VAL A 45 -7.46 4.74 17.45
CA VAL A 45 -6.17 4.39 16.87
C VAL A 45 -6.31 3.16 15.98
N ARG A 46 -5.62 3.18 14.84
CA ARG A 46 -5.45 2.03 13.94
C ARG A 46 -3.97 1.91 13.59
N ARG A 47 -3.40 0.73 13.85
CA ARG A 47 -2.01 0.40 13.53
C ARG A 47 -1.99 -0.46 12.27
N LEU A 48 -1.32 0.02 11.22
CA LEU A 48 -1.30 -0.63 9.92
C LEU A 48 0.15 -1.08 9.62
N PRO A 49 0.48 -2.37 9.75
CA PRO A 49 1.86 -2.85 9.62
C PRO A 49 2.37 -2.89 8.18
N ARG A 50 1.47 -2.73 7.19
CA ARG A 50 1.75 -2.91 5.76
C ARG A 50 0.95 -1.90 4.94
N VAL A 51 1.40 -0.65 4.91
CA VAL A 51 0.75 0.43 4.16
C VAL A 51 1.47 0.75 2.86
N TYR A 52 2.80 0.79 2.92
CA TYR A 52 3.67 1.15 1.81
C TYR A 52 4.73 0.07 1.60
N PRO A 53 5.06 -0.27 0.34
CA PRO A 53 6.31 -0.95 0.03
C PRO A 53 7.48 -0.12 0.56
N ILE A 54 8.48 -0.80 1.13
CA ILE A 54 9.74 -0.17 1.53
C ILE A 54 10.81 -0.75 0.62
N TYR A 55 11.43 0.10 -0.20
CA TYR A 55 12.47 -0.30 -1.14
C TYR A 55 13.82 -0.31 -0.46
N GLU A 56 14.16 -1.43 0.15
CA GLU A 56 15.49 -1.69 0.68
C GLU A 56 16.48 -1.99 -0.47
N LEU A 57 17.78 -1.83 -0.22
CA LEU A 57 18.80 -2.21 -1.20
C LEU A 57 18.68 -3.70 -1.55
N GLY A 58 18.52 -3.99 -2.85
CA GLY A 58 18.32 -5.36 -3.34
C GLY A 58 16.89 -5.86 -3.30
N TYR A 59 15.89 -5.01 -2.99
CA TYR A 59 14.48 -5.40 -3.00
C TYR A 59 14.03 -5.96 -4.36
N ASP A 60 14.61 -5.47 -5.45
CA ASP A 60 14.33 -5.86 -6.83
C ASP A 60 14.64 -7.33 -7.09
N LEU A 61 15.73 -7.85 -6.53
CA LEU A 61 16.10 -9.27 -6.62
C LEU A 61 15.11 -10.16 -5.85
N HIS A 62 14.70 -9.71 -4.66
CA HIS A 62 13.69 -10.42 -3.87
C HIS A 62 12.32 -10.41 -4.56
N LEU A 63 11.93 -9.26 -5.10
CA LEU A 63 10.68 -9.08 -5.84
C LEU A 63 10.66 -9.94 -7.11
N ALA A 64 11.76 -9.97 -7.87
CA ALA A 64 11.87 -10.80 -9.07
C ALA A 64 11.69 -12.30 -8.76
N GLY A 65 12.27 -12.78 -7.65
CA GLY A 65 12.08 -14.16 -7.20
C GLY A 65 10.63 -14.47 -6.81
N LEU A 66 9.99 -13.58 -6.06
CA LEU A 66 8.58 -13.72 -5.67
C LEU A 66 7.63 -13.64 -6.88
N ASP A 67 7.91 -12.75 -7.83
CA ASP A 67 7.12 -12.60 -9.04
C ASP A 67 7.22 -13.84 -9.94
N ALA A 68 8.43 -14.36 -10.15
CA ALA A 68 8.65 -15.60 -10.90
C ALA A 68 7.92 -16.79 -10.26
N TRP A 69 7.95 -16.89 -8.93
CA TRP A 69 7.18 -17.89 -8.20
C TRP A 69 5.67 -17.71 -8.39
N ALA A 70 5.16 -16.49 -8.24
CA ALA A 70 3.73 -16.19 -8.36
C ALA A 70 3.20 -16.48 -9.78
N VAL A 71 3.97 -16.11 -10.82
CA VAL A 71 3.63 -16.38 -12.23
C VAL A 71 3.59 -17.88 -12.53
N ALA A 72 4.38 -18.70 -11.83
CA ALA A 72 4.37 -20.16 -12.00
C ALA A 72 3.13 -20.84 -11.37
N LEU A 73 2.37 -20.14 -10.53
CA LEU A 73 1.20 -20.70 -9.87
C LEU A 73 -0.02 -20.72 -10.82
N PRO A 74 -0.64 -21.89 -11.06
CA PRO A 74 -1.81 -21.96 -11.90
C PRO A 74 -3.00 -21.29 -11.20
N ARG A 75 -3.78 -20.50 -11.96
CA ARG A 75 -5.02 -19.85 -11.49
C ARG A 75 -4.82 -18.84 -10.35
N ILE A 76 -3.60 -18.35 -10.17
CA ILE A 76 -3.27 -17.29 -9.22
C ILE A 76 -2.64 -16.14 -10.00
N THR A 77 -2.98 -14.92 -9.63
CA THR A 77 -2.32 -13.71 -10.11
C THR A 77 -2.25 -12.67 -9.00
N THR A 78 -1.36 -11.70 -9.12
CA THR A 78 -1.17 -10.61 -8.15
C THR A 78 -1.28 -9.26 -8.84
N PHE A 79 -1.86 -8.28 -8.17
CA PHE A 79 -1.94 -6.90 -8.65
C PHE A 79 -2.01 -5.89 -7.50
N GLY A 80 -1.86 -4.60 -7.84
CA GLY A 80 -1.95 -3.47 -6.91
C GLY A 80 -0.74 -3.33 -5.97
N ARG A 81 -0.81 -2.33 -5.08
CA ARG A 81 0.27 -1.91 -4.17
C ARG A 81 1.14 -3.02 -3.61
N LEU A 82 0.54 -3.90 -2.79
CA LEU A 82 1.27 -4.96 -2.10
C LEU A 82 1.45 -6.20 -2.97
N GLY A 83 0.59 -6.42 -3.97
CA GLY A 83 0.67 -7.58 -4.87
C GLY A 83 1.79 -7.46 -5.90
N LEU A 84 2.14 -6.23 -6.30
CA LEU A 84 3.23 -5.93 -7.22
C LEU A 84 4.39 -5.18 -6.55
N PHE A 85 4.27 -4.94 -5.24
CA PHE A 85 5.22 -4.15 -4.46
C PHE A 85 5.50 -2.76 -5.10
N ALA A 86 4.44 -2.14 -5.63
CA ALA A 86 4.49 -0.85 -6.30
C ALA A 86 4.02 0.25 -5.35
N HIS A 87 4.67 1.42 -5.36
CA HIS A 87 3.99 2.63 -4.91
C HIS A 87 2.92 2.93 -5.96
N ASP A 88 1.65 2.81 -5.59
CA ASP A 88 0.52 3.09 -6.47
C ASP A 88 -0.64 3.68 -5.67
N ASN A 89 -1.61 4.27 -6.36
CA ASN A 89 -2.82 4.82 -5.76
C ASN A 89 -4.02 3.90 -6.04
N THR A 90 -5.12 4.07 -5.29
CA THR A 90 -6.31 3.20 -5.39
C THR A 90 -6.83 3.08 -6.82
N HIS A 91 -6.78 4.16 -7.61
CA HIS A 91 -7.22 4.14 -9.01
C HIS A 91 -6.33 3.26 -9.91
N HIS A 92 -5.03 3.18 -9.65
CA HIS A 92 -4.13 2.25 -10.34
C HIS A 92 -4.45 0.79 -10.00
N ALA A 93 -4.71 0.49 -8.72
CA ALA A 93 -5.11 -0.85 -8.28
C ALA A 93 -6.45 -1.27 -8.88
N MET A 94 -7.42 -0.34 -8.98
CA MET A 94 -8.71 -0.60 -9.65
C MET A 94 -8.54 -0.82 -11.16
N ALA A 95 -7.72 -0.02 -11.83
CA ALA A 95 -7.43 -0.21 -13.25
C ALA A 95 -6.79 -1.58 -13.53
N MET A 96 -5.88 -2.03 -12.66
CA MET A 96 -5.30 -3.37 -12.73
C MET A 96 -6.34 -4.48 -12.49
N ALA A 97 -7.28 -4.27 -11.58
CA ALA A 97 -8.37 -5.21 -11.35
C ALA A 97 -9.25 -5.37 -12.60
N TYR A 98 -9.58 -4.26 -13.29
CA TYR A 98 -10.30 -4.32 -14.55
C TYR A 98 -9.52 -5.05 -15.64
N ALA A 99 -8.23 -4.77 -15.80
CA ALA A 99 -7.40 -5.48 -16.76
C ALA A 99 -7.26 -6.99 -16.46
N ALA A 100 -7.29 -7.38 -15.18
CA ALA A 100 -7.32 -8.79 -14.79
C ALA A 100 -8.67 -9.46 -15.16
N VAL A 101 -9.77 -8.72 -15.05
CA VAL A 101 -11.10 -9.20 -15.48
C VAL A 101 -11.18 -9.29 -17.00
N ASP A 102 -10.63 -8.32 -17.73
CA ASP A 102 -10.60 -8.33 -19.20
C ASP A 102 -9.82 -9.55 -19.73
N ALA A 103 -8.72 -9.91 -19.08
CA ALA A 103 -7.96 -11.13 -19.37
C ALA A 103 -8.70 -12.44 -19.00
N LEU A 104 -9.87 -12.39 -18.34
CA LEU A 104 -10.63 -13.58 -17.95
C LEU A 104 -11.75 -13.87 -18.97
N GLY A 105 -11.50 -14.82 -19.88
CA GLY A 105 -12.46 -15.26 -20.89
C GLY A 105 -13.10 -16.62 -20.62
N PRO A 106 -14.05 -17.06 -21.47
CA PRO A 106 -14.68 -18.39 -21.37
C PRO A 106 -13.70 -19.56 -21.46
N GLY A 107 -12.56 -19.36 -22.14
CA GLY A 107 -11.48 -20.34 -22.28
C GLY A 107 -10.48 -20.35 -21.11
N GLY A 108 -10.67 -19.51 -20.11
CA GLY A 108 -9.75 -19.31 -19.00
C GLY A 108 -9.06 -17.95 -19.06
N PHE A 109 -8.00 -17.82 -18.26
CA PHE A 109 -7.25 -16.59 -18.08
C PHE A 109 -6.20 -16.43 -19.20
N ASP A 110 -6.29 -15.37 -19.99
CA ASP A 110 -5.30 -15.00 -21.00
C ASP A 110 -4.06 -14.40 -20.34
N THR A 111 -3.05 -15.24 -20.15
CA THR A 111 -1.78 -14.84 -19.54
C THR A 111 -1.01 -13.84 -20.40
N THR A 112 -1.19 -13.86 -21.73
CA THR A 112 -0.48 -12.95 -22.63
C THR A 112 -1.02 -11.52 -22.50
N GLU A 113 -2.35 -11.38 -22.50
CA GLU A 113 -3.03 -10.12 -22.26
C GLU A 113 -2.68 -9.58 -20.86
N TRP A 114 -2.73 -10.45 -19.86
CA TRP A 114 -2.40 -10.06 -18.49
C TRP A 114 -0.95 -9.56 -18.34
N HIS A 115 0.03 -10.26 -18.93
CA HIS A 115 1.41 -9.79 -18.91
C HIS A 115 1.59 -8.46 -19.66
N ALA A 116 0.81 -8.21 -20.72
CA ALA A 116 0.80 -6.91 -21.39
C ALA A 116 0.23 -5.81 -20.49
N ALA A 117 -0.85 -6.08 -19.76
CA ALA A 117 -1.40 -5.14 -18.78
C ALA A 117 -0.40 -4.80 -17.67
N ARG A 118 0.29 -5.81 -17.13
CA ARG A 118 1.33 -5.62 -16.11
C ARG A 118 2.49 -4.76 -16.60
N ARG A 119 2.92 -4.91 -17.87
CA ARG A 119 3.98 -4.06 -18.46
C ARG A 119 3.52 -2.60 -18.59
N ARG A 120 2.30 -2.36 -19.09
CA ARG A 120 1.72 -1.01 -19.15
C ARG A 120 1.64 -0.37 -17.76
N PHE A 121 1.27 -1.13 -16.74
CA PHE A 121 1.24 -0.63 -15.37
C PHE A 121 2.63 -0.24 -14.86
N ALA A 122 3.67 -1.03 -15.14
CA ALA A 122 5.03 -0.75 -14.71
C ALA A 122 5.63 0.55 -15.31
N GLU A 123 5.05 1.05 -16.42
CA GLU A 123 5.41 2.32 -17.04
C GLU A 123 4.70 3.53 -16.37
N HIS A 124 3.71 3.31 -15.50
CA HIS A 124 3.04 4.40 -14.81
C HIS A 124 3.98 5.05 -13.80
N VAL A 125 4.13 6.36 -13.92
CA VAL A 125 4.77 7.19 -12.90
C VAL A 125 3.69 7.62 -11.92
N VAL A 126 3.91 7.38 -10.63
CA VAL A 126 3.05 7.97 -9.61
C VAL A 126 3.39 9.44 -9.50
N GLU A 127 2.45 10.28 -9.87
CA GLU A 127 2.46 11.71 -9.61
C GLU A 127 1.50 11.95 -8.43
N ASP A 128 2.03 12.42 -7.31
CA ASP A 128 1.25 12.86 -6.13
C ASP A 128 1.06 14.39 -6.16
#